data_AF-V5TNR9-F1
#
_entry.id   AF-V5TNR9-F1
#
_cell.length_a   1.000
_cell.length_b   1.000
_cell.length_c   1.000
_cell.angle_alpha   90.00
_cell.angle_beta   90.00
_cell.angle_gamma   90.00
#
_symmetry.space_group_name_H-M   'P 1'
#
loop_
_entity.id
_entity.type
_entity.pdbx_description
1 polymer ?
#
loop_
_entity_poly.entity_id
_entity_poly.type
_entity_poly.pdbx_seq_one_letter_code
_entity_poly.pdbx_strand_id
1 'polypeptide(L)'
;MVANERGQLLLVGGIAVAIVVFSTILFAHSLAVTDGITTTGSADTIERTADREASVERDLGQLAAQARGDGLDGFEERYEYALRNYTRTHNRVVASSGGTYLNATLNESASKGTEVNRTGSSSEFKRPNPSGGGNRNDWTVANSVSHIAVFNLTADVVGGSTNTFTVVIRNGPEDMKLSVEPSTSDSGNNVTVDGKTQCHGNGDVTVDLAAGSCTVGSNSSSFDSYHSLNPPYSVEIKNGNKAEGRYQFAAVGTFPSSNYAAPVARVNYPVVPAIDMTYDTPSASYNRTVLVEVDD
;
A
#
# COMPACT_ATOMS: atom_id res chain seq x y z
N MET A 1 -21.62 19.23 56.44
CA MET A 1 -21.48 18.63 55.10
C MET A 1 -20.67 19.59 54.22
N VAL A 2 -19.34 19.71 54.43
CA VAL A 2 -18.43 20.57 53.62
C VAL A 2 -17.01 19.97 53.65
N ALA A 3 -16.88 18.65 53.49
CA ALA A 3 -15.57 17.97 53.44
C ALA A 3 -15.42 17.00 52.25
N ASN A 4 -16.52 16.66 51.57
CA ASN A 4 -16.51 15.65 50.50
C ASN A 4 -16.25 16.24 49.09
N GLU A 5 -16.33 17.55 48.91
CA GLU A 5 -16.16 18.20 47.61
C GLU A 5 -14.70 18.59 47.31
N ARG A 6 -13.86 18.77 48.33
CA ARG A 6 -12.43 19.10 48.15
C ARG A 6 -11.58 17.89 47.78
N GLY A 7 -11.96 16.70 48.25
CA GLY A 7 -11.29 15.44 47.87
C GLY A 7 -11.52 15.08 46.40
N GLN A 8 -12.72 15.35 45.87
CA GLN A 8 -13.04 15.13 44.45
C GLN A 8 -12.40 16.18 43.52
N LEU A 9 -12.30 17.45 43.93
CA LEU A 9 -11.59 18.47 43.14
C LEU A 9 -10.09 18.20 43.02
N LEU A 10 -9.46 17.67 44.07
CA LEU A 10 -8.06 17.23 44.00
C LEU A 10 -7.88 16.01 43.10
N LEU A 11 -8.85 15.09 43.10
CA LEU A 11 -8.79 13.87 42.28
C LEU A 11 -9.00 14.17 40.79
N VAL A 12 -9.91 15.07 40.44
CA VAL A 12 -10.11 15.54 39.05
C VAL A 12 -8.90 16.36 38.56
N GLY A 13 -8.34 17.22 39.41
CA GLY A 13 -7.11 17.95 39.09
C GLY A 13 -5.90 17.02 38.86
N GLY A 14 -5.75 15.99 39.69
CA GLY A 14 -4.69 14.98 39.54
C GLY A 14 -4.81 14.15 38.26
N ILE A 15 -6.03 13.75 37.88
CA ILE A 15 -6.28 13.01 36.64
C ILE A 15 -6.01 13.89 35.40
N ALA A 16 -6.42 15.16 35.43
CA ALA A 16 -6.16 16.07 34.31
C ALA A 16 -4.65 16.28 34.08
N VAL A 17 -3.87 16.46 35.16
CA VAL A 17 -2.40 16.55 35.07
C VAL A 17 -1.79 15.24 34.60
N ALA A 18 -2.26 14.09 35.08
CA ALA A 18 -1.77 12.79 34.64
C ALA A 18 -2.04 12.54 33.15
N ILE A 19 -3.21 12.93 32.63
CA ILE A 19 -3.52 12.81 31.20
C ILE A 19 -2.58 13.68 30.37
N VAL A 20 -2.36 14.95 30.76
CA VAL A 20 -1.43 15.84 30.04
C VAL A 20 0.00 15.28 30.05
N VAL A 21 0.46 14.73 31.17
CA VAL A 21 1.78 14.09 31.28
C VAL A 21 1.88 12.80 30.46
N PHE A 22 0.83 11.97 30.44
CA PHE A 22 0.80 10.77 29.59
C PHE A 22 0.73 11.12 28.10
N SER A 23 0.00 12.17 27.74
CA SER A 23 -0.03 12.68 26.36
C SER A 23 1.33 13.21 25.93
N THR A 24 2.04 13.95 26.79
CA THR A 24 3.41 14.41 26.45
C THR A 24 4.41 13.26 26.41
N ILE A 25 4.27 12.21 27.24
CA ILE A 25 5.12 11.00 27.16
C ILE A 25 4.85 10.22 25.87
N LEU A 26 3.59 10.14 25.41
CA LEU A 26 3.26 9.53 24.12
C LEU A 26 3.87 10.32 22.94
N PHE A 27 3.87 11.65 23.01
CA PHE A 27 4.59 12.47 22.03
C PHE A 27 6.12 12.33 22.14
N ALA A 28 6.66 12.12 23.35
CA ALA A 28 8.09 11.88 23.55
C ALA A 28 8.54 10.50 23.03
N HIS A 29 7.66 9.48 23.06
CA HIS A 29 7.94 8.16 22.46
C HIS A 29 7.88 8.15 20.93
N SER A 30 7.40 9.23 20.28
CA SER A 30 7.52 9.40 18.82
C SER A 30 8.79 10.15 18.41
N LEU A 31 9.58 10.67 19.36
CA LEU A 31 10.82 11.41 19.09
C LEU A 31 12.07 10.72 19.67
N ALA A 32 11.94 9.54 20.26
CA ALA A 32 13.04 8.86 20.93
C ALA A 32 13.24 7.44 20.39
N VAL A 33 13.61 7.33 19.12
CA VAL A 33 14.66 6.38 18.72
C VAL A 33 15.65 7.15 17.86
N THR A 34 16.40 8.02 18.52
CA THR A 34 17.64 8.59 17.99
C THR A 34 18.72 8.17 18.96
N ASP A 35 19.16 6.92 18.85
CA ASP A 35 20.36 6.48 19.56
C ASP A 35 21.56 7.18 18.91
N GLY A 36 22.04 8.23 19.57
CA GLY A 36 23.32 8.85 19.31
C GLY A 36 23.27 10.25 18.69
N ILE A 37 22.69 11.23 19.39
CA ILE A 37 22.96 12.63 19.07
C ILE A 37 23.34 13.40 20.35
N THR A 38 24.64 13.56 20.57
CA THR A 38 25.18 14.72 21.29
C THR A 38 25.20 15.89 20.30
N THR A 39 24.23 16.80 20.36
CA THR A 39 24.33 18.07 19.61
C THR A 39 23.89 19.25 20.44
N THR A 40 24.89 20.10 20.73
CA THR A 40 24.71 21.50 21.07
C THR A 40 24.39 22.28 19.78
N GLY A 41 23.12 22.59 19.51
CA GLY A 41 22.70 23.38 18.36
C GLY A 41 21.46 24.24 18.66
N SER A 42 21.50 25.52 18.32
CA SER A 42 20.44 26.51 18.53
C SER A 42 19.19 26.16 17.69
N ALA A 43 17.99 26.53 18.17
CA ALA A 43 16.68 26.21 17.54
C ALA A 43 16.62 26.46 16.01
N ASP A 44 17.24 27.53 15.50
CA ASP A 44 17.30 27.84 14.06
C ASP A 44 17.99 26.76 13.20
N THR A 45 18.94 26.02 13.78
CA THR A 45 19.62 24.91 13.08
C THR A 45 18.78 23.65 13.03
N ILE A 46 17.83 23.49 13.97
CA ILE A 46 16.92 22.34 14.05
C ILE A 46 15.79 22.50 13.02
N GLU A 47 15.17 23.68 12.93
CA GLU A 47 14.10 23.95 11.97
C GLU A 47 14.57 23.78 10.52
N ARG A 48 15.75 24.33 10.18
CA ARG A 48 16.31 24.20 8.82
C ARG A 48 16.71 22.77 8.45
N THR A 49 16.98 21.92 9.44
CA THR A 49 17.28 20.50 9.22
C THR A 49 15.99 19.72 8.98
N ALA A 50 14.93 20.00 9.75
CA ALA A 50 13.63 19.37 9.58
C ALA A 50 13.01 19.65 8.20
N ASP A 51 13.05 20.91 7.73
CA ASP A 51 12.53 21.27 6.40
C ASP A 51 13.28 20.56 5.27
N ARG A 52 14.60 20.39 5.45
CA ARG A 52 15.44 19.70 4.48
C ARG A 52 15.16 18.20 4.45
N GLU A 53 14.97 17.58 5.61
CA GLU A 53 14.60 16.17 5.72
C GLU A 53 13.23 15.90 5.07
N ALA A 54 12.23 16.74 5.36
CA ALA A 54 10.90 16.62 4.75
C ALA A 54 10.95 16.74 3.21
N SER A 55 11.83 17.59 2.69
CA SER A 55 12.06 17.69 1.25
C SER A 55 12.69 16.41 0.67
N VAL A 56 13.68 15.83 1.35
CA VAL A 56 14.30 14.57 0.91
C VAL A 56 13.27 13.45 0.93
N GLU A 57 12.50 13.29 2.02
CA GLU A 57 11.46 12.27 2.12
C GLU A 57 10.42 12.38 1.00
N ARG A 58 10.00 13.60 0.65
CA ARG A 58 9.09 13.84 -0.49
C ARG A 58 9.71 13.44 -1.83
N ASP A 59 10.98 13.81 -2.07
CA ASP A 59 11.70 13.41 -3.28
C ASP A 59 11.81 11.88 -3.37
N LEU A 60 12.09 11.20 -2.25
CA LEU A 60 12.17 9.74 -2.19
C LEU A 60 10.83 9.09 -2.53
N GLY A 61 9.70 9.68 -2.11
CA GLY A 61 8.35 9.23 -2.45
C GLY A 61 8.05 9.37 -3.94
N GLN A 62 8.40 10.51 -4.53
CA GLN A 62 8.25 10.72 -5.97
C GLN A 62 9.10 9.74 -6.79
N LEU A 63 10.34 9.48 -6.35
CA LEU A 63 11.21 8.48 -6.98
C LEU A 63 10.63 7.07 -6.87
N ALA A 64 9.98 6.72 -5.76
CA ALA A 64 9.30 5.43 -5.59
C ALA A 64 8.12 5.31 -6.55
N ALA A 65 7.25 6.34 -6.63
CA ALA A 65 6.14 6.36 -7.59
C ALA A 65 6.64 6.19 -9.04
N GLN A 66 7.68 6.93 -9.41
CA GLN A 66 8.26 6.87 -10.76
C GLN A 66 8.94 5.53 -11.06
N ALA A 67 9.64 4.95 -10.09
CA ALA A 67 10.30 3.65 -10.24
C ALA A 67 9.28 2.51 -10.38
N ARG A 68 8.11 2.63 -9.75
CA ARG A 68 7.02 1.67 -9.85
C ARG A 68 6.41 1.70 -11.25
N GLY A 69 5.99 2.87 -11.74
CA GLY A 69 5.31 2.96 -13.04
C GLY A 69 4.12 1.99 -13.13
N ASP A 70 3.89 1.40 -14.30
CA ASP A 70 2.73 0.53 -14.57
C ASP A 70 2.92 -0.94 -14.14
N GLY A 71 4.04 -1.30 -13.52
CA GLY A 71 4.37 -2.71 -13.25
C GLY A 71 5.24 -2.94 -12.02
N LEU A 72 5.01 -4.06 -11.33
CA LEU A 72 5.74 -4.38 -10.09
C LEU A 72 7.13 -4.97 -10.36
N ASP A 73 7.33 -5.61 -11.51
CA ASP A 73 8.54 -6.37 -11.82
C ASP A 73 9.76 -5.44 -11.93
N GLY A 74 10.83 -5.73 -11.21
CA GLY A 74 12.08 -4.95 -11.17
C GLY A 74 11.97 -3.58 -10.50
N PHE A 75 10.95 -3.34 -9.68
CA PHE A 75 10.82 -2.09 -8.92
C PHE A 75 12.05 -1.83 -8.04
N GLU A 76 12.51 -2.83 -7.31
CA GLU A 76 13.62 -2.73 -6.36
C GLU A 76 14.89 -2.25 -7.06
N GLU A 77 15.25 -2.88 -8.18
CA GLU A 77 16.43 -2.51 -8.97
C GLU A 77 16.32 -1.08 -9.54
N ARG A 78 15.15 -0.72 -10.10
CA ARG A 78 14.91 0.63 -10.63
C ARG A 78 14.98 1.68 -9.53
N TYR A 79 14.39 1.39 -8.38
CA TYR A 79 14.33 2.32 -7.27
C TYR A 79 15.70 2.47 -6.62
N GLU A 80 16.45 1.39 -6.41
CA GLU A 80 17.84 1.46 -5.97
C GLU A 80 18.72 2.30 -6.92
N TYR A 81 18.55 2.10 -8.23
CA TYR A 81 19.27 2.90 -9.22
C TYR A 81 18.91 4.39 -9.10
N ALA A 82 17.62 4.70 -8.94
CA ALA A 82 17.14 6.06 -8.73
C ALA A 82 17.71 6.69 -7.45
N LEU A 83 17.73 5.95 -6.33
CA LEU A 83 18.31 6.39 -5.05
C LEU A 83 19.81 6.69 -5.18
N ARG A 84 20.57 5.82 -5.85
CA ARG A 84 22.01 6.04 -6.09
C ARG A 84 22.25 7.28 -6.93
N ASN A 85 21.44 7.52 -7.96
CA ASN A 85 21.57 8.70 -8.82
C ASN A 85 21.17 9.99 -8.07
N TYR A 86 20.08 9.93 -7.30
CA TYR A 86 19.64 11.03 -6.43
C TYR A 86 20.74 11.39 -5.43
N THR A 87 21.24 10.41 -4.69
CA THR A 87 22.33 10.55 -3.72
C THR A 87 23.57 11.21 -4.36
N ARG A 88 24.00 10.72 -5.53
CA ARG A 88 25.16 11.27 -6.24
C ARG A 88 24.94 12.72 -6.66
N THR A 89 23.75 13.04 -7.17
CA THR A 89 23.41 14.38 -7.63
C THR A 89 23.27 15.35 -6.45
N HIS A 90 22.57 14.95 -5.40
CA HIS A 90 22.40 15.69 -4.16
C HIS A 90 23.77 16.03 -3.54
N ASN A 91 24.65 15.03 -3.42
CA ASN A 91 25.99 15.22 -2.88
C ASN A 91 26.84 16.15 -3.75
N ARG A 92 26.72 16.10 -5.08
CA ARG A 92 27.45 17.02 -5.97
C ARG A 92 27.02 18.48 -5.77
N VAL A 93 25.73 18.72 -5.56
CA VAL A 93 25.19 20.07 -5.35
C VAL A 93 25.57 20.58 -3.96
N VAL A 94 25.37 19.78 -2.91
CA VAL A 94 25.54 20.25 -1.53
C VAL A 94 26.99 20.18 -1.03
N ALA A 95 27.83 19.29 -1.56
CA ALA A 95 29.26 19.30 -1.23
C ALA A 95 29.93 20.64 -1.58
N SER A 96 29.39 21.38 -2.56
CA SER A 96 29.87 22.72 -2.92
C SER A 96 29.55 23.80 -1.86
N SER A 97 28.54 23.58 -1.01
CA SER A 97 28.02 24.60 -0.09
C SER A 97 28.28 24.33 1.39
N GLY A 98 28.64 23.11 1.81
CA GLY A 98 28.80 22.82 3.25
C GLY A 98 29.31 21.44 3.66
N GLY A 99 29.82 20.61 2.74
CA GLY A 99 30.38 19.29 3.09
C GLY A 99 29.37 18.30 3.67
N THR A 100 28.08 18.46 3.39
CA THR A 100 27.04 17.49 3.77
C THR A 100 26.95 16.39 2.73
N TYR A 101 26.96 15.14 3.16
CA TYR A 101 26.72 13.96 2.35
C TYR A 101 25.45 13.26 2.82
N LEU A 102 24.62 12.89 1.87
CA LEU A 102 23.51 11.96 2.03
C LEU A 102 23.95 10.62 1.42
N ASN A 103 23.50 9.52 2.00
CA ASN A 103 23.47 8.23 1.35
C ASN A 103 22.12 7.59 1.62
N ALA A 104 21.41 7.14 0.58
CA ALA A 104 20.09 6.54 0.68
C ALA A 104 20.09 5.15 0.02
N THR A 105 19.66 4.13 0.78
CA THR A 105 19.61 2.73 0.31
C THR A 105 18.29 2.09 0.67
N LEU A 106 17.72 1.31 -0.25
CA LEU A 106 16.51 0.54 -0.01
C LEU A 106 16.77 -0.57 1.02
N ASN A 107 15.92 -0.64 2.03
CA ASN A 107 15.89 -1.71 3.01
C ASN A 107 14.64 -2.56 2.79
N GLU A 108 14.77 -3.59 1.95
CA GLU A 108 13.65 -4.48 1.62
C GLU A 108 13.07 -5.19 2.86
N SER A 109 13.92 -5.50 3.86
CA SER A 109 13.51 -6.21 5.07
C SER A 109 12.67 -5.36 6.02
N ALA A 110 12.91 -4.05 6.06
CA ALA A 110 12.14 -3.08 6.82
C ALA A 110 10.95 -2.50 6.03
N SER A 111 10.94 -2.70 4.71
CA SER A 111 9.86 -2.27 3.83
C SER A 111 8.57 -3.03 4.14
N LYS A 112 7.43 -2.38 3.92
CA LYS A 112 6.12 -2.98 4.16
C LYS A 112 5.42 -3.30 2.85
N GLY A 113 4.81 -4.48 2.79
CA GLY A 113 3.93 -4.88 1.71
C GLY A 113 4.10 -6.34 1.35
N THR A 114 3.22 -6.82 0.50
CA THR A 114 3.28 -8.18 -0.01
C THR A 114 2.73 -8.16 -1.41
N GLU A 115 3.43 -8.82 -2.33
CA GLU A 115 2.96 -9.09 -3.67
C GLU A 115 2.47 -10.53 -3.74
N VAL A 116 1.34 -10.70 -4.40
CA VAL A 116 0.85 -11.96 -4.90
C VAL A 116 0.79 -11.87 -6.41
N ASN A 117 1.51 -12.78 -7.06
CA ASN A 117 1.64 -12.79 -8.50
C ASN A 117 1.23 -14.14 -9.08
N ARG A 118 0.34 -14.09 -10.07
CA ARG A 118 -0.02 -15.21 -10.93
C ARG A 118 -0.04 -14.77 -12.39
N THR A 119 1.15 -14.59 -12.96
CA THR A 119 1.36 -14.14 -14.35
C THR A 119 1.77 -15.26 -15.32
N GLY A 120 2.31 -16.37 -14.82
CA GLY A 120 2.93 -17.43 -15.65
C GLY A 120 1.95 -18.28 -16.47
N SER A 121 0.72 -18.51 -16.00
CA SER A 121 -0.31 -19.22 -16.77
C SER A 121 -1.73 -18.88 -16.31
N SER A 122 -2.65 -18.84 -17.27
CA SER A 122 -4.07 -18.64 -17.01
C SER A 122 -4.66 -19.79 -16.21
N SER A 123 -5.47 -19.47 -15.20
CA SER A 123 -6.18 -20.46 -14.40
C SER A 123 -7.23 -19.83 -13.50
N GLU A 124 -8.12 -20.64 -12.93
CA GLU A 124 -9.19 -20.16 -12.06
C GLU A 124 -8.68 -19.30 -10.88
N PHE A 125 -9.40 -18.21 -10.59
CA PHE A 125 -9.14 -17.28 -9.48
C PHE A 125 -9.55 -17.84 -8.10
N LYS A 126 -9.21 -19.09 -7.82
CA LYS A 126 -9.50 -19.75 -6.53
C LYS A 126 -8.23 -19.99 -5.72
N ARG A 127 -8.40 -20.12 -4.40
CA ARG A 127 -7.34 -20.60 -3.51
C ARG A 127 -6.86 -22.01 -3.91
N PRO A 128 -5.58 -22.35 -3.69
CA PRO A 128 -5.08 -23.70 -3.84
C PRO A 128 -5.80 -24.64 -2.86
N ASN A 129 -6.29 -25.78 -3.35
CA ASN A 129 -6.98 -26.81 -2.55
C ASN A 129 -8.20 -26.28 -1.75
N PRO A 130 -9.29 -25.90 -2.44
CA PRO A 130 -10.48 -25.37 -1.79
C PRO A 130 -11.10 -26.42 -0.84
N SER A 131 -10.92 -26.23 0.47
CA SER A 131 -11.43 -27.12 1.54
C SER A 131 -12.16 -26.32 2.64
N GLY A 132 -13.15 -26.95 3.29
CA GLY A 132 -14.01 -26.31 4.32
C GLY A 132 -15.48 -26.15 3.90
N GLY A 133 -16.29 -25.59 4.82
CA GLY A 133 -17.70 -25.25 4.60
C GLY A 133 -17.89 -23.83 4.02
N GLY A 134 -18.96 -23.62 3.24
CA GLY A 134 -19.22 -22.38 2.48
C GLY A 134 -19.08 -22.56 0.97
N ASN A 135 -19.22 -21.48 0.19
CA ASN A 135 -18.93 -21.51 -1.25
C ASN A 135 -17.40 -21.66 -1.43
N ARG A 136 -16.96 -22.87 -1.73
CA ARG A 136 -15.54 -23.27 -1.65
C ARG A 136 -14.60 -22.46 -2.55
N ASN A 137 -15.17 -21.74 -3.52
CA ASN A 137 -14.49 -20.93 -4.52
C ASN A 137 -14.41 -19.45 -4.13
N ASP A 138 -15.04 -19.06 -3.02
CA ASP A 138 -14.88 -17.74 -2.41
C ASP A 138 -13.68 -17.80 -1.48
N TRP A 139 -12.84 -16.76 -1.51
CA TRP A 139 -11.69 -16.68 -0.64
C TRP A 139 -11.25 -15.23 -0.44
N THR A 140 -10.67 -14.98 0.73
CA THR A 140 -10.07 -13.70 1.07
C THR A 140 -8.64 -13.65 0.56
N VAL A 141 -8.35 -12.69 -0.31
CA VAL A 141 -7.01 -12.45 -0.85
C VAL A 141 -6.17 -11.77 0.24
N ALA A 142 -6.64 -10.64 0.76
CA ALA A 142 -5.97 -9.95 1.85
C ALA A 142 -6.97 -9.35 2.84
N ASN A 143 -6.52 -9.23 4.09
CA ASN A 143 -7.24 -8.64 5.22
C ASN A 143 -6.47 -7.44 5.77
N SER A 144 -7.17 -6.56 6.46
CA SER A 144 -6.57 -5.40 7.14
C SER A 144 -5.68 -4.60 6.19
N VAL A 145 -6.13 -4.44 4.94
CA VAL A 145 -5.37 -3.77 3.89
C VAL A 145 -5.50 -2.27 4.10
N SER A 146 -4.36 -1.59 4.27
CA SER A 146 -4.32 -0.15 4.48
C SER A 146 -4.08 0.62 3.18
N HIS A 147 -3.40 0.00 2.22
CA HIS A 147 -3.04 0.62 0.94
C HIS A 147 -2.76 -0.47 -0.11
N ILE A 148 -3.25 -0.25 -1.34
CA ILE A 148 -3.03 -1.12 -2.50
C ILE A 148 -2.22 -0.33 -3.52
N ALA A 149 -0.98 -0.76 -3.81
CA ALA A 149 -0.18 -0.13 -4.85
C ALA A 149 -0.54 -0.63 -6.25
N VAL A 150 -0.89 -1.92 -6.38
CA VAL A 150 -1.24 -2.52 -7.68
C VAL A 150 -2.32 -3.56 -7.49
N PHE A 151 -3.32 -3.52 -8.36
CA PHE A 151 -4.29 -4.59 -8.50
C PHE A 151 -4.73 -4.74 -9.96
N ASN A 152 -3.93 -5.50 -10.69
CA ASN A 152 -4.19 -5.85 -12.08
C ASN A 152 -4.80 -7.25 -12.18
N LEU A 153 -5.91 -7.37 -12.89
CA LEU A 153 -6.59 -8.62 -13.15
C LEU A 153 -6.85 -8.74 -14.64
N THR A 154 -6.52 -9.89 -15.23
CA THR A 154 -6.88 -10.23 -16.60
C THR A 154 -7.63 -11.55 -16.59
N ALA A 155 -8.92 -11.54 -16.95
CA ALA A 155 -9.72 -12.73 -17.16
C ALA A 155 -9.74 -13.06 -18.65
N ASP A 156 -9.09 -14.17 -19.01
CA ASP A 156 -9.01 -14.67 -20.39
C ASP A 156 -10.27 -15.48 -20.73
N VAL A 157 -10.89 -16.12 -19.73
CA VAL A 157 -12.15 -16.87 -19.88
C VAL A 157 -13.12 -16.48 -18.77
N VAL A 158 -14.35 -16.13 -19.14
CA VAL A 158 -15.47 -15.93 -18.21
C VAL A 158 -16.48 -17.05 -18.46
N GLY A 159 -16.81 -17.80 -17.41
CA GLY A 159 -17.68 -18.97 -17.48
C GLY A 159 -19.08 -18.59 -17.99
N GLY A 160 -19.76 -19.52 -18.69
CA GLY A 160 -20.97 -19.26 -19.49
C GLY A 160 -22.11 -18.51 -18.79
N SER A 161 -23.07 -18.04 -19.61
CA SER A 161 -24.13 -17.00 -19.43
C SER A 161 -24.83 -16.75 -18.08
N THR A 162 -24.57 -17.52 -17.02
CA THR A 162 -25.15 -17.36 -15.67
C THR A 162 -24.10 -17.23 -14.56
N ASN A 163 -22.81 -17.13 -14.92
CA ASN A 163 -21.72 -17.23 -13.97
C ASN A 163 -20.99 -15.89 -13.80
N THR A 164 -21.22 -15.24 -12.67
CA THR A 164 -20.56 -13.97 -12.31
C THR A 164 -19.33 -14.26 -11.43
N PHE A 165 -18.16 -13.80 -11.88
CA PHE A 165 -16.95 -13.64 -11.06
C PHE A 165 -17.01 -12.28 -10.36
N THR A 166 -16.61 -12.17 -9.09
CA THR A 166 -16.71 -10.89 -8.37
C THR A 166 -15.51 -10.65 -7.46
N VAL A 167 -14.92 -9.46 -7.56
CA VAL A 167 -14.00 -8.90 -6.58
C VAL A 167 -14.79 -8.00 -5.64
N VAL A 168 -14.62 -8.18 -4.34
CA VAL A 168 -15.25 -7.34 -3.32
C VAL A 168 -14.17 -6.68 -2.47
N ILE A 169 -14.20 -5.36 -2.39
CA ILE A 169 -13.40 -4.60 -1.45
C ILE A 169 -14.35 -4.17 -0.33
N ARG A 170 -14.21 -4.80 0.84
CA ARG A 170 -15.11 -4.65 1.98
C ARG A 170 -14.51 -3.75 3.06
N ASN A 171 -15.29 -2.77 3.49
CA ASN A 171 -15.00 -1.90 4.62
C ASN A 171 -16.24 -1.75 5.51
N GLY A 172 -16.48 -2.72 6.39
CA GLY A 172 -17.61 -2.66 7.33
C GLY A 172 -18.97 -2.56 6.62
N PRO A 173 -19.68 -1.41 6.70
CA PRO A 173 -20.99 -1.24 6.07
C PRO A 173 -20.95 -0.96 4.56
N GLU A 174 -19.80 -0.51 4.02
CA GLU A 174 -19.66 -0.15 2.61
C GLU A 174 -18.75 -1.17 1.90
N ASP A 175 -19.28 -1.77 0.83
CA ASP A 175 -18.57 -2.69 -0.04
C ASP A 175 -18.54 -2.07 -1.44
N MET A 176 -17.38 -2.07 -2.07
CA MET A 176 -17.27 -1.91 -3.52
C MET A 176 -17.27 -3.31 -4.15
N LYS A 177 -18.11 -3.52 -5.16
CA LYS A 177 -18.22 -4.80 -5.88
C LYS A 177 -17.93 -4.60 -7.36
N LEU A 178 -16.86 -5.23 -7.82
CA LEU A 178 -16.56 -5.36 -9.24
C LEU A 178 -16.94 -6.77 -9.70
N SER A 179 -17.86 -6.86 -10.64
CA SER A 179 -18.34 -8.11 -11.21
C SER A 179 -17.96 -8.23 -12.68
N VAL A 180 -17.50 -9.41 -13.07
CA VAL A 180 -17.25 -9.78 -14.46
C VAL A 180 -18.20 -10.91 -14.82
N GLU A 181 -18.99 -10.72 -15.87
CA GLU A 181 -19.99 -11.68 -16.32
C GLU A 181 -20.12 -11.67 -17.84
N PRO A 182 -20.56 -12.77 -18.47
CA PRO A 182 -20.92 -12.75 -19.87
C PRO A 182 -22.10 -11.82 -20.11
N SER A 183 -22.08 -11.11 -21.23
CA SER A 183 -23.21 -10.30 -21.64
C SER A 183 -24.41 -11.20 -21.97
N THR A 184 -25.60 -10.75 -21.58
CA THR A 184 -26.86 -11.44 -21.87
C THR A 184 -27.51 -10.97 -23.17
N SER A 185 -27.07 -9.83 -23.71
CA SER A 185 -27.59 -9.22 -24.94
C SER A 185 -26.81 -9.62 -26.20
N ASP A 186 -25.57 -10.08 -26.04
CA ASP A 186 -24.61 -10.33 -27.12
C ASP A 186 -23.48 -11.25 -26.65
N SER A 187 -22.53 -11.60 -27.52
CA SER A 187 -21.48 -12.60 -27.24
C SER A 187 -20.30 -12.11 -26.38
N GLY A 188 -20.39 -10.91 -25.80
CA GLY A 188 -19.30 -10.26 -25.08
C GLY A 188 -19.24 -10.54 -23.58
N ASN A 189 -18.35 -9.82 -22.90
CA ASN A 189 -18.21 -9.76 -21.45
C ASN A 189 -18.57 -8.36 -20.94
N ASN A 190 -19.13 -8.28 -19.74
CA ASN A 190 -19.46 -7.06 -19.01
C ASN A 190 -18.57 -6.95 -17.77
N VAL A 191 -18.03 -5.76 -17.56
CA VAL A 191 -17.44 -5.35 -16.28
C VAL A 191 -18.40 -4.38 -15.63
N THR A 192 -18.89 -4.72 -14.45
CA THR A 192 -19.89 -3.95 -13.71
C THR A 192 -19.31 -3.58 -12.36
N VAL A 193 -19.41 -2.30 -11.98
CA VAL A 193 -19.01 -1.79 -10.66
C VAL A 193 -20.26 -1.30 -9.95
N ASP A 194 -20.55 -1.86 -8.78
CA ASP A 194 -21.74 -1.56 -7.96
C ASP A 194 -23.06 -1.56 -8.75
N GLY A 195 -23.19 -2.53 -9.65
CA GLY A 195 -24.37 -2.71 -10.50
C GLY A 195 -24.43 -1.83 -11.76
N LYS A 196 -23.43 -0.99 -12.01
CA LYS A 196 -23.30 -0.17 -13.23
C LYS A 196 -22.25 -0.74 -14.18
N THR A 197 -22.62 -1.04 -15.42
CA THR A 197 -21.68 -1.50 -16.44
C THR A 197 -20.70 -0.38 -16.80
N GLN A 198 -19.41 -0.67 -16.67
CA GLN A 198 -18.30 0.24 -16.95
C GLN A 198 -17.66 -0.07 -18.30
N CYS A 199 -17.41 -1.35 -18.57
CA CYS A 199 -16.84 -1.83 -19.84
C CYS A 199 -17.65 -2.99 -20.40
N HIS A 200 -17.71 -3.06 -21.72
CA HIS A 200 -18.43 -4.10 -22.44
C HIS A 200 -17.75 -4.36 -23.80
N GLY A 201 -17.61 -5.63 -24.20
CA GLY A 201 -17.03 -5.99 -25.50
C GLY A 201 -16.75 -7.47 -25.64
N ASN A 202 -16.13 -7.88 -26.76
CA ASN A 202 -15.67 -9.25 -26.97
C ASN A 202 -14.17 -9.36 -26.70
N GLY A 203 -13.74 -10.48 -26.09
CA GLY A 203 -12.34 -10.78 -25.80
C GLY A 203 -12.01 -10.74 -24.30
N ASP A 204 -10.71 -10.70 -24.01
CA ASP A 204 -10.18 -10.71 -22.64
C ASP A 204 -10.63 -9.46 -21.86
N VAL A 205 -10.85 -9.66 -20.57
CA VAL A 205 -11.22 -8.59 -19.64
C VAL A 205 -10.00 -8.22 -18.82
N THR A 206 -9.53 -6.98 -18.95
CA THR A 206 -8.47 -6.42 -18.11
C THR A 206 -9.07 -5.38 -17.16
N VAL A 207 -8.68 -5.44 -15.90
CA VAL A 207 -9.10 -4.50 -14.86
C VAL A 207 -7.88 -4.07 -14.08
N ASP A 208 -7.71 -2.76 -13.93
CA ASP A 208 -6.81 -2.16 -12.97
C ASP A 208 -7.67 -1.49 -11.88
N LEU A 209 -7.76 -2.16 -10.73
CA LEU A 209 -8.54 -1.67 -9.59
C LEU A 209 -7.81 -0.53 -8.86
N ALA A 210 -6.48 -0.42 -8.94
CA ALA A 210 -5.76 0.70 -8.33
C ALA A 210 -6.04 1.99 -9.10
N ALA A 211 -5.96 1.94 -10.43
CA ALA A 211 -6.25 3.09 -11.30
C ALA A 211 -7.76 3.33 -11.51
N GLY A 212 -8.62 2.34 -11.24
CA GLY A 212 -10.05 2.44 -11.52
C GLY A 212 -10.35 2.39 -13.02
N SER A 213 -9.77 1.42 -13.73
CA SER A 213 -9.98 1.27 -15.17
C SER A 213 -10.30 -0.16 -15.55
N CYS A 214 -11.03 -0.32 -16.65
CA CYS A 214 -11.29 -1.61 -17.26
C CYS A 214 -11.13 -1.53 -18.78
N THR A 215 -10.85 -2.68 -19.39
CA THR A 215 -10.85 -2.89 -20.83
C THR A 215 -11.44 -4.25 -21.15
N VAL A 216 -12.30 -4.31 -22.17
CA VAL A 216 -12.81 -5.56 -22.74
C VAL A 216 -12.56 -5.54 -24.24
N GLY A 217 -11.61 -6.35 -24.70
CA GLY A 217 -11.12 -6.28 -26.08
C GLY A 217 -10.54 -4.90 -26.40
N SER A 218 -11.21 -4.13 -27.27
CA SER A 218 -10.80 -2.76 -27.64
C SER A 218 -11.55 -1.66 -26.89
N ASN A 219 -12.53 -2.00 -26.03
CA ASN A 219 -13.36 -1.02 -25.34
C ASN A 219 -12.82 -0.78 -23.94
N SER A 220 -12.37 0.44 -23.65
CA SER A 220 -11.87 0.85 -22.34
C SER A 220 -12.77 1.89 -21.68
N SER A 221 -12.77 1.91 -20.35
CA SER A 221 -13.47 2.90 -19.52
C SER A 221 -12.79 3.06 -18.17
N SER A 222 -13.10 4.15 -17.47
CA SER A 222 -12.66 4.44 -16.12
C SER A 222 -13.85 4.52 -15.17
N PHE A 223 -13.64 4.18 -13.90
CA PHE A 223 -14.64 4.20 -12.85
C PHE A 223 -14.05 4.64 -11.51
N ASP A 224 -14.90 5.15 -10.62
CA ASP A 224 -14.49 5.46 -9.26
C ASP A 224 -14.20 4.16 -8.50
N SER A 225 -12.94 3.94 -8.15
CA SER A 225 -12.50 2.73 -7.46
C SER A 225 -12.69 2.82 -5.93
N TYR A 226 -12.02 1.95 -5.18
CA TYR A 226 -12.11 1.83 -3.74
C TYR A 226 -11.65 3.06 -2.94
N HIS A 227 -11.14 4.10 -3.61
CA HIS A 227 -10.59 5.31 -3.00
C HIS A 227 -11.58 6.08 -2.13
N SER A 228 -12.89 5.89 -2.31
CA SER A 228 -13.91 6.46 -1.41
C SER A 228 -14.09 5.68 -0.10
N LEU A 229 -13.53 4.46 0.00
CA LEU A 229 -13.59 3.63 1.19
C LEU A 229 -12.43 3.95 2.14
N ASN A 230 -12.72 4.11 3.42
CA ASN A 230 -11.69 4.35 4.43
C ASN A 230 -10.94 3.04 4.81
N PRO A 231 -9.61 2.94 4.68
CA PRO A 231 -8.91 1.77 5.19
C PRO A 231 -9.09 1.61 6.72
N PRO A 232 -8.99 0.39 7.27
CA PRO A 232 -8.57 -0.84 6.60
C PRO A 232 -9.73 -1.61 5.95
N TYR A 233 -9.48 -2.20 4.77
CA TYR A 233 -10.44 -3.04 4.05
C TYR A 233 -9.96 -4.49 3.90
N SER A 234 -10.88 -5.38 3.52
CA SER A 234 -10.56 -6.75 3.09
C SER A 234 -10.86 -6.92 1.61
N VAL A 235 -9.96 -7.58 0.89
CA VAL A 235 -10.11 -7.90 -0.53
C VAL A 235 -10.53 -9.36 -0.65
N GLU A 236 -11.70 -9.60 -1.21
CA GLU A 236 -12.28 -10.93 -1.41
C GLU A 236 -12.52 -11.20 -2.89
N ILE A 237 -12.30 -12.45 -3.29
CA ILE A 237 -12.76 -12.98 -4.56
C ILE A 237 -13.91 -13.92 -4.28
N LYS A 238 -15.03 -13.72 -4.97
CA LYS A 238 -16.21 -14.58 -4.95
C LYS A 238 -16.39 -15.25 -6.30
N ASN A 239 -16.80 -16.52 -6.26
CA ASN A 239 -16.98 -17.36 -7.43
C ASN A 239 -15.73 -17.41 -8.32
N GLY A 240 -14.54 -17.53 -7.70
CA GLY A 240 -13.26 -17.51 -8.41
C GLY A 240 -13.09 -18.59 -9.50
N ASN A 241 -13.86 -19.67 -9.44
CA ASN A 241 -13.90 -20.73 -10.45
C ASN A 241 -14.76 -20.40 -11.68
N LYS A 242 -15.39 -19.22 -11.71
CA LYS A 242 -16.22 -18.74 -12.82
C LYS A 242 -15.46 -17.87 -13.80
N ALA A 243 -14.20 -17.58 -13.53
CA ALA A 243 -13.30 -16.96 -14.50
C ALA A 243 -11.91 -17.59 -14.38
N GLU A 244 -11.21 -17.66 -15.49
CA GLU A 244 -9.81 -18.07 -15.57
C GLU A 244 -8.98 -16.90 -16.07
N GLY A 245 -7.79 -16.75 -15.50
CA GLY A 245 -6.95 -15.63 -15.85
C GLY A 245 -5.68 -15.53 -15.06
N ARG A 246 -5.14 -14.32 -15.08
CA ARG A 246 -3.93 -13.88 -14.40
C ARG A 246 -4.25 -12.70 -13.51
N TYR A 247 -3.50 -12.55 -12.43
CA TYR A 247 -3.62 -11.38 -11.58
C TYR A 247 -2.28 -11.05 -10.93
N GLN A 248 -2.15 -9.77 -10.59
CA GLN A 248 -1.04 -9.23 -9.84
C GLN A 248 -1.59 -8.27 -8.81
N PHE A 249 -1.26 -8.50 -7.54
CA PHE A 249 -1.80 -7.73 -6.43
C PHE A 249 -0.70 -7.45 -5.42
N ALA A 250 -0.41 -6.17 -5.18
CA ALA A 250 0.55 -5.73 -4.18
C ALA A 250 -0.10 -4.71 -3.24
N ALA A 251 -0.06 -5.02 -1.94
CA ALA A 251 -0.71 -4.19 -0.93
C ALA A 251 0.00 -4.29 0.43
N VAL A 252 -0.25 -3.30 1.30
CA VAL A 252 0.08 -3.39 2.73
C VAL A 252 -1.12 -3.98 3.46
N GLY A 253 -0.97 -5.20 3.96
CA GLY A 253 -2.03 -5.91 4.67
C GLY A 253 -1.61 -7.31 5.09
N THR A 254 -2.57 -8.10 5.57
CA THR A 254 -2.37 -9.50 5.97
C THR A 254 -2.82 -10.44 4.85
N PHE A 255 -1.89 -11.24 4.35
CA PHE A 255 -2.12 -12.23 3.30
C PHE A 255 -2.14 -13.65 3.90
N PRO A 256 -3.31 -14.29 4.06
CA PRO A 256 -3.42 -15.58 4.75
C PRO A 256 -2.61 -16.67 4.02
N SER A 257 -1.56 -17.21 4.67
CA SER A 257 -0.66 -18.19 4.04
C SER A 257 -1.38 -19.43 3.52
N SER A 258 -2.43 -19.87 4.20
CA SER A 258 -3.27 -21.00 3.80
C SER A 258 -3.95 -20.81 2.43
N ASN A 259 -4.05 -19.58 1.95
CA ASN A 259 -4.72 -19.24 0.70
C ASN A 259 -3.76 -19.17 -0.50
N TYR A 260 -2.47 -19.42 -0.28
CA TYR A 260 -1.43 -19.33 -1.31
C TYR A 260 -0.54 -20.57 -1.32
N ALA A 261 -0.31 -21.09 -2.53
CA ALA A 261 0.58 -22.20 -2.79
C ALA A 261 0.99 -22.14 -4.27
N ALA A 262 2.06 -22.85 -4.62
CA ALA A 262 2.50 -22.97 -6.00
C ALA A 262 1.31 -23.34 -6.92
N PRO A 263 1.15 -22.66 -8.08
CA PRO A 263 2.11 -21.76 -8.72
C PRO A 263 2.00 -20.27 -8.31
N VAL A 264 1.11 -19.91 -7.38
CA VAL A 264 0.95 -18.52 -6.95
C VAL A 264 2.08 -18.16 -5.97
N ALA A 265 2.94 -17.23 -6.37
CA ALA A 265 4.01 -16.72 -5.51
C ALA A 265 3.45 -15.62 -4.60
N ARG A 266 3.72 -15.75 -3.30
CA ARG A 266 3.51 -14.69 -2.31
C ARG A 266 4.87 -14.28 -1.79
N VAL A 267 5.30 -13.07 -2.10
CA VAL A 267 6.64 -12.56 -1.77
C VAL A 267 6.53 -11.23 -1.04
N ASN A 268 7.56 -10.91 -0.26
CA ASN A 268 7.67 -9.56 0.29
C ASN A 268 7.85 -8.58 -0.87
N TYR A 269 7.13 -7.46 -0.84
CA TYR A 269 7.23 -6.44 -1.87
C TYR A 269 7.14 -5.05 -1.21
N PRO A 270 8.05 -4.12 -1.51
CA PRO A 270 8.12 -2.79 -0.90
C PRO A 270 7.02 -1.85 -1.44
N VAL A 271 5.78 -2.11 -1.06
CA VAL A 271 4.63 -1.22 -1.32
C VAL A 271 4.88 0.14 -0.66
N VAL A 272 5.25 0.12 0.62
CA VAL A 272 5.79 1.26 1.35
C VAL A 272 7.27 0.97 1.60
N PRO A 273 8.18 1.49 0.75
CA PRO A 273 9.60 1.21 0.88
C PRO A 273 10.18 1.85 2.15
N ALA A 274 11.07 1.11 2.81
CA ALA A 274 11.91 1.63 3.88
C ALA A 274 13.28 2.03 3.29
N ILE A 275 13.71 3.25 3.56
CA ILE A 275 15.00 3.77 3.10
C ILE A 275 15.90 4.00 4.30
N ASP A 276 17.04 3.32 4.31
CA ASP A 276 18.13 3.62 5.24
C ASP A 276 18.89 4.83 4.69
N MET A 277 18.87 5.91 5.46
CA MET A 277 19.55 7.15 5.17
C MET A 277 20.70 7.36 6.16
N THR A 278 21.86 7.72 5.62
CA THR A 278 22.98 8.25 6.40
C THR A 278 23.19 9.70 6.00
N TYR A 279 23.11 10.59 6.98
CA TYR A 279 23.52 11.97 6.84
C TYR A 279 24.89 12.14 7.49
N ASP A 280 25.84 12.69 6.74
CA ASP A 280 27.15 13.05 7.24
C ASP A 280 27.36 14.56 7.03
N THR A 281 27.64 15.26 8.12
CA THR A 281 27.93 16.69 8.14
C THR A 281 29.28 16.89 8.82
N PRO A 282 29.97 18.02 8.59
CA PRO A 282 31.27 18.28 9.23
C PRO A 282 31.26 18.18 10.76
N SER A 283 30.10 18.35 11.40
CA SER A 283 29.92 18.35 12.85
C SER A 283 29.27 17.07 13.43
N ALA A 284 28.60 16.26 12.60
CA ALA A 284 27.84 15.10 13.06
C ALA A 284 27.50 14.15 11.91
N SER A 285 27.42 12.85 12.21
CA SER A 285 26.83 11.85 11.33
C SER A 285 25.72 11.11 12.08
N TYR A 286 24.59 10.87 11.41
CA TYR A 286 23.49 10.10 11.96
C TYR A 286 22.85 9.21 10.90
N ASN A 287 22.31 8.08 11.35
CA ASN A 287 21.60 7.11 10.53
C ASN A 287 20.12 7.12 10.91
N ARG A 288 19.25 6.99 9.91
CA ARG A 288 17.80 6.92 10.10
C ARG A 288 17.19 6.03 9.03
N THR A 289 16.24 5.18 9.42
CA THR A 289 15.37 4.47 8.48
C THR A 289 14.05 5.21 8.37
N VAL A 290 13.61 5.52 7.16
CA VAL A 290 12.32 6.19 6.91
C VAL A 290 11.44 5.32 6.04
N LEU A 291 10.17 5.19 6.44
CA LEU A 291 9.14 4.63 5.58
C LEU A 291 8.64 5.74 4.66
N VAL A 292 8.80 5.53 3.37
CA VAL A 292 8.42 6.50 2.35
C VAL A 292 7.00 6.16 1.92
N GLU A 293 6.06 7.04 2.28
CA GLU A 293 4.71 6.98 1.75
C GLU A 293 4.76 7.38 0.27
N VAL A 294 4.06 6.60 -0.56
CA VAL A 294 3.90 6.90 -1.97
C VAL A 294 2.47 7.39 -2.12
N ASP A 295 2.32 8.69 -2.38
CA ASP A 295 1.02 9.26 -2.75
C ASP A 295 0.64 8.74 -4.14
N ASP A 296 -0.59 8.24 -4.27
CA ASP A 296 -1.20 7.78 -5.53
C ASP A 296 -1.62 8.96 -6.43
#